data_AF-A0AAV4LHQ9-F1
#
_entry.id   AF-A0AAV4LHQ9-F1
#
_cell.length_a   1.000
_cell.length_b   1.000
_cell.length_c   1.000
_cell.angle_alpha   90.00
_cell.angle_beta   90.00
_cell.angle_gamma   90.00
#
_symmetry.space_group_name_H-M   'P 1'
#
loop_
_entity.id
_entity.type
_entity.pdbx_description
1 polymer ?
#
loop_
_entity_poly.entity_id
_entity_poly.type
_entity_poly.pdbx_seq_one_letter_code
_entity_poly.pdbx_strand_id
1 'polypeptide(L)'
;MGQVRIMKRGKLLIVGFGPGDFAHITERAREAIQESDVIIGYNTYVDLIRGLLTDQEIVRTGMTEEVSRAQEAVRQAEMGKTVAVISSGDAGVYGMAGLIYEVLIEKGWKEEEGVSVEVIPGISAINSCASLLGAPVMHDACTISLSDHLTPWELIAHRIEAAASADFVIALYNPRSGRRTRQIVEAQRILLKYRSKDTPVGIVKSAYRERQKVVITTLDRMLEHEIGMLTTVIIGNSSTFIYDGKMITPRGYQRKYTLGESHQRLKPGDRLRPENEPWALHDETNDKTNDIPATNQVSAPPSPLELAEEALLLLGKASQSPEAVSQSFPKAVFEVALSPGVANKKFTSAQMRYLADIVEDDGELEYTPNHYIILRKPTTDPSQMIERLRANGFLLNPVGAVVNVKACDFCDGEKTEALPYAETLAKKLSGLAVPKELHIAINGCGMACYGAALEDIGIIYRRGKFDLMLGGKRTGRNAHAAEMAAEGIEPERIIETIEAIVAAYKEKAFPNEAFHKFFKRIGNIEGFVYKEEQKAFAIDSVCGD
;
A
#
# COMPACT_ATOMS: atom_id res chain seq x y z
N MET A 1 -28.19 -12.29 -46.93
CA MET A 1 -27.01 -12.09 -46.08
C MET A 1 -26.89 -10.60 -45.77
N GLY A 2 -27.46 -10.16 -44.65
CA GLY A 2 -27.25 -8.79 -44.17
C GLY A 2 -25.87 -8.72 -43.52
N GLN A 3 -25.00 -7.85 -44.02
CA GLN A 3 -23.77 -7.50 -43.32
C GLN A 3 -24.14 -6.92 -41.95
N VAL A 4 -23.77 -7.61 -40.88
CA VAL A 4 -23.75 -7.03 -39.54
C VAL A 4 -22.70 -5.92 -39.59
N ARG A 5 -23.16 -4.66 -39.69
CA ARG A 5 -22.31 -3.49 -39.46
C ARG A 5 -21.81 -3.62 -38.03
N ILE A 6 -20.52 -3.95 -37.85
CA ILE A 6 -19.85 -3.79 -36.57
C ILE A 6 -19.85 -2.28 -36.31
N MET A 7 -20.81 -1.80 -35.53
CA MET A 7 -20.84 -0.40 -35.11
C MET A 7 -19.59 -0.15 -34.28
N LYS A 8 -18.79 0.86 -34.68
CA LYS A 8 -17.64 1.32 -33.89
C LYS A 8 -18.15 1.66 -32.49
N ARG A 9 -17.63 0.98 -31.48
CA ARG A 9 -17.99 1.19 -30.08
C ARG A 9 -17.42 2.56 -29.67
N GLY A 10 -18.27 3.45 -29.17
CA GLY A 10 -17.85 4.80 -28.79
C GLY A 10 -17.01 4.82 -27.51
N LYS A 11 -16.36 5.96 -27.27
CA LYS A 11 -15.38 6.15 -26.19
C LYS A 11 -15.61 7.47 -25.46
N LEU A 12 -15.56 7.45 -24.15
CA LEU A 12 -15.53 8.61 -23.26
C LEU A 12 -14.12 8.80 -22.73
N LEU A 13 -13.48 9.88 -23.14
CA LEU A 13 -12.18 10.33 -22.65
C LEU A 13 -12.43 11.45 -21.64
N ILE A 14 -12.26 11.18 -20.35
CA ILE A 14 -12.49 12.17 -19.30
C ILE A 14 -11.16 12.83 -18.98
N VAL A 15 -10.91 14.00 -19.56
CA VAL A 15 -9.57 14.60 -19.67
C VAL A 15 -9.34 15.68 -18.62
N GLY A 16 -8.42 15.44 -17.69
CA GLY A 16 -7.80 16.49 -16.89
C GLY A 16 -6.68 17.17 -17.67
N PHE A 17 -6.86 18.42 -18.12
CA PHE A 17 -5.81 19.13 -18.89
C PHE A 17 -4.85 19.94 -18.02
N GLY A 18 -4.90 19.81 -16.70
CA GLY A 18 -4.00 20.54 -15.81
C GLY A 18 -4.32 22.04 -15.67
N PRO A 19 -3.35 22.89 -15.32
CA PRO A 19 -3.62 24.28 -14.93
C PRO A 19 -4.03 25.18 -16.11
N GLY A 20 -3.87 24.75 -17.37
CA GLY A 20 -4.28 25.51 -18.56
C GLY A 20 -3.14 26.15 -19.36
N ASP A 21 -1.90 25.99 -18.92
CA ASP A 21 -0.72 26.21 -19.75
C ASP A 21 -0.38 24.93 -20.52
N PHE A 22 -0.09 25.06 -21.81
CA PHE A 22 0.31 23.96 -22.67
C PHE A 22 1.51 23.17 -22.10
N ALA A 23 2.50 23.82 -21.50
CA ALA A 23 3.67 23.14 -20.93
C ALA A 23 3.32 22.16 -19.79
N HIS A 24 2.14 22.30 -19.19
CA HIS A 24 1.67 21.51 -18.07
C HIS A 24 0.53 20.54 -18.44
N ILE A 25 0.22 20.41 -19.73
CA ILE A 25 -0.70 19.39 -20.24
C ILE A 25 0.09 18.11 -20.50
N THR A 26 -0.34 17.00 -19.92
CA THR A 26 0.27 15.67 -20.13
C THR A 26 0.13 15.24 -21.59
N GLU A 27 1.07 14.43 -22.07
CA GLU A 27 1.03 13.96 -23.46
C GLU A 27 -0.26 13.19 -23.75
N ARG A 28 -0.66 12.29 -22.84
CA ARG A 28 -1.92 11.54 -22.99
C ARG A 28 -3.15 12.44 -23.09
N ALA A 29 -3.20 13.56 -22.36
CA ALA A 29 -4.31 14.52 -22.47
C ALA A 29 -4.34 15.23 -23.83
N ARG A 30 -3.17 15.52 -24.43
CA ARG A 30 -3.08 16.11 -25.78
C ARG A 30 -3.57 15.13 -26.83
N GLU A 31 -3.08 13.89 -26.79
CA GLU A 31 -3.49 12.82 -27.69
C GLU A 31 -5.00 12.58 -27.61
N ALA A 32 -5.56 12.55 -26.39
CA ALA A 32 -6.99 12.34 -26.17
C ALA A 32 -7.86 13.45 -26.77
N ILE A 33 -7.43 14.70 -26.65
CA ILE A 33 -8.12 15.84 -27.28
C ILE A 33 -8.03 15.72 -28.81
N GLN A 34 -6.86 15.37 -29.34
CA GLN A 34 -6.62 15.27 -30.78
C GLN A 34 -7.35 14.09 -31.44
N GLU A 35 -7.46 12.95 -30.77
CA GLU A 35 -8.14 11.75 -31.29
C GLU A 35 -9.68 11.80 -31.17
N SER A 36 -10.22 12.78 -30.46
CA SER A 36 -11.65 12.91 -30.22
C SER A 36 -12.41 13.44 -31.43
N ASP A 37 -13.62 12.91 -31.65
CA ASP A 37 -14.58 13.42 -32.62
C ASP A 37 -15.33 14.65 -32.05
N VAL A 38 -15.57 14.65 -30.73
CA VAL A 38 -16.33 15.70 -30.01
C VAL A 38 -15.59 16.14 -28.76
N ILE A 39 -15.49 17.46 -28.55
CA ILE A 39 -14.99 18.07 -27.31
C ILE A 39 -16.17 18.68 -26.55
N ILE A 40 -16.35 18.28 -25.29
CA ILE A 40 -17.39 18.79 -24.41
C ILE A 40 -16.75 19.43 -23.19
N GLY A 41 -17.08 20.70 -22.95
CA GLY A 41 -16.50 21.44 -21.82
C GLY A 41 -17.16 22.78 -21.56
N TYR A 42 -16.81 23.35 -20.42
CA TYR A 42 -17.17 24.73 -20.08
C TYR A 42 -16.45 25.72 -21.02
N ASN A 43 -17.12 26.80 -21.42
CA ASN A 43 -16.60 27.83 -22.34
C ASN A 43 -15.14 28.22 -22.08
N THR A 44 -14.82 28.59 -20.84
CA THR A 44 -13.48 29.04 -20.46
C THR A 44 -12.43 27.94 -20.60
N TYR A 45 -12.80 26.67 -20.44
CA TYR A 45 -11.88 25.54 -20.57
C TYR A 45 -11.59 25.22 -22.03
N VAL A 46 -12.63 25.28 -22.87
CA VAL A 46 -12.49 25.15 -24.33
C VAL A 46 -11.56 26.23 -24.88
N ASP A 47 -11.67 27.46 -24.38
CA ASP A 47 -10.81 28.56 -24.81
C ASP A 47 -9.34 28.36 -24.41
N LEU A 48 -9.06 27.72 -23.25
CA LEU A 48 -7.69 27.43 -22.81
C LEU A 48 -7.00 26.38 -23.69
N ILE A 49 -7.75 25.38 -24.16
CA ILE A 49 -7.19 24.31 -25.00
C ILE A 49 -7.30 24.60 -26.50
N ARG A 50 -7.75 25.79 -26.89
CA ARG A 50 -8.07 26.13 -28.29
C ARG A 50 -6.93 25.83 -29.26
N GLY A 51 -5.68 26.00 -28.84
CA GLY A 51 -4.48 25.69 -29.64
C GLY A 51 -4.25 24.20 -29.92
N LEU A 52 -4.96 23.29 -29.25
CA LEU A 52 -4.94 21.84 -29.49
C LEU A 52 -6.10 21.35 -30.35
N LEU A 53 -7.11 22.22 -30.56
CA LEU A 53 -8.29 21.88 -31.32
C LEU A 53 -7.99 22.00 -32.82
N THR A 54 -8.49 21.04 -33.58
CA THR A 54 -8.42 20.97 -35.03
C THR A 54 -9.85 21.02 -35.57
N ASP A 55 -10.40 19.87 -35.99
CA ASP A 55 -11.68 19.76 -36.71
C ASP A 55 -12.81 19.17 -35.84
N GLN A 56 -12.60 19.04 -34.52
CA GLN A 56 -13.56 18.42 -33.62
C GLN A 56 -14.86 19.23 -33.50
N GLU A 57 -15.99 18.53 -33.31
CA GLU A 57 -17.26 19.15 -32.92
C GLU A 57 -17.16 19.67 -31.48
N ILE A 58 -17.50 20.93 -31.23
CA ILE A 58 -17.37 21.54 -29.89
C ILE A 58 -18.75 21.75 -29.26
N VAL A 59 -19.02 21.05 -28.17
CA VAL A 59 -20.21 21.27 -27.34
C VAL A 59 -19.83 22.12 -26.12
N ARG A 60 -20.33 23.34 -26.12
CA ARG A 60 -20.10 24.34 -25.07
C ARG A 60 -21.30 24.44 -24.15
N THR A 61 -21.07 24.44 -22.84
CA THR A 61 -22.15 24.65 -21.86
C THR A 61 -21.78 25.69 -20.79
N GLY A 62 -22.79 26.15 -20.05
CA GLY A 62 -22.64 27.09 -18.93
C GLY A 62 -22.09 26.45 -17.66
N MET A 63 -21.66 27.25 -16.68
CA MET A 63 -20.99 26.73 -15.47
C MET A 63 -21.87 25.80 -14.62
N THR A 64 -23.19 26.02 -14.58
CA THR A 64 -24.16 25.26 -13.75
C THR A 64 -24.81 24.08 -14.49
N GLU A 65 -24.26 23.69 -15.63
CA GLU A 65 -24.85 22.71 -16.55
C GLU A 65 -24.07 21.38 -16.55
N GLU A 66 -23.43 21.04 -15.42
CA GLU A 66 -22.62 19.83 -15.24
C GLU A 66 -23.37 18.55 -15.63
N VAL A 67 -24.60 18.37 -15.15
CA VAL A 67 -25.42 17.18 -15.46
C VAL A 67 -25.72 17.09 -16.95
N SER A 68 -26.09 18.21 -17.58
CA SER A 68 -26.36 18.22 -19.03
C SER A 68 -25.12 17.91 -19.86
N ARG A 69 -23.92 18.36 -19.43
CA ARG A 69 -22.65 17.98 -20.07
C ARG A 69 -22.44 16.48 -20.02
N ALA A 70 -22.64 15.88 -18.84
CA ALA A 70 -22.42 14.47 -18.65
C ALA A 70 -23.41 13.64 -19.49
N GLN A 71 -24.69 14.01 -19.49
CA GLN A 71 -25.72 13.37 -20.30
C GLN A 71 -25.42 13.47 -21.81
N GLU A 72 -25.02 14.65 -22.28
CA GLU A 72 -24.67 14.86 -23.69
C GLU A 72 -23.42 14.08 -24.10
N ALA A 73 -22.40 14.01 -23.24
CA ALA A 73 -21.20 13.21 -23.48
C ALA A 73 -21.53 11.73 -23.65
N VAL A 74 -22.30 11.17 -22.70
CA VAL A 74 -22.73 9.78 -22.76
C VAL A 74 -23.56 9.52 -24.01
N ARG A 75 -24.49 10.41 -24.36
CA ARG A 75 -25.32 10.29 -25.56
C ARG A 75 -24.49 10.25 -26.85
N GLN A 76 -23.49 11.13 -26.99
CA GLN A 76 -22.62 11.17 -28.16
C GLN A 76 -21.71 9.93 -28.25
N ALA A 77 -21.22 9.44 -27.11
CA ALA A 77 -20.44 8.19 -27.05
C ALA A 77 -21.30 6.96 -27.39
N GLU A 78 -22.56 6.89 -26.94
CA GLU A 78 -23.51 5.83 -27.33
C GLU A 78 -23.79 5.83 -28.84
N MET A 79 -23.66 6.98 -29.52
CA MET A 79 -23.73 7.08 -30.98
C MET A 79 -22.46 6.61 -31.71
N GLY A 80 -21.48 6.08 -30.98
CA GLY A 80 -20.24 5.54 -31.54
C GLY A 80 -19.11 6.56 -31.71
N LYS A 81 -19.27 7.79 -31.20
CA LYS A 81 -18.23 8.83 -31.26
C LYS A 81 -17.19 8.67 -30.15
N THR A 82 -16.00 9.19 -30.41
CA THR A 82 -14.94 9.43 -29.42
C THR A 82 -15.16 10.81 -28.83
N VAL A 83 -15.46 10.89 -27.53
CA VAL A 83 -15.88 12.13 -26.86
C VAL A 83 -14.88 12.47 -25.76
N ALA A 84 -14.22 13.62 -25.87
CA ALA A 84 -13.42 14.17 -24.77
C ALA A 84 -14.25 15.12 -23.91
N VAL A 85 -14.42 14.76 -22.63
CA VAL A 85 -15.01 15.60 -21.60
C VAL A 85 -13.89 16.27 -20.82
N ILE A 86 -13.68 17.56 -21.06
CA ILE A 86 -12.50 18.28 -20.53
C ILE A 86 -12.77 18.90 -19.15
N SER A 87 -11.81 18.77 -18.25
CA SER A 87 -11.79 19.33 -16.91
C SER A 87 -10.46 20.06 -16.66
N SER A 88 -10.52 21.26 -16.08
CA SER A 88 -9.32 21.96 -15.61
C SER A 88 -8.75 21.24 -14.39
N GLY A 89 -7.42 21.15 -14.31
CA GLY A 89 -6.75 20.37 -13.27
C GLY A 89 -6.85 18.89 -13.57
N ASP A 90 -7.30 18.12 -12.58
CA ASP A 90 -7.58 16.69 -12.72
C ASP A 90 -9.08 16.44 -12.83
N ALA A 91 -9.49 15.48 -13.68
CA ALA A 91 -10.91 15.19 -13.88
C ALA A 91 -11.58 14.51 -12.68
N GLY A 92 -10.82 13.85 -11.82
CA GLY A 92 -11.28 13.21 -10.58
C GLY A 92 -11.34 14.16 -9.38
N VAL A 93 -10.68 15.33 -9.44
CA VAL A 93 -10.64 16.29 -8.33
C VAL A 93 -11.63 17.42 -8.58
N TYR A 94 -12.84 17.28 -8.06
CA TYR A 94 -13.95 18.23 -8.26
C TYR A 94 -14.26 18.50 -9.75
N GLY A 95 -13.98 17.51 -10.61
CA GLY A 95 -14.17 17.56 -12.06
C GLY A 95 -15.33 16.67 -12.53
N MET A 96 -15.32 16.34 -13.83
CA MET A 96 -16.43 15.63 -14.48
C MET A 96 -16.44 14.11 -14.29
N ALA A 97 -15.36 13.49 -13.79
CA ALA A 97 -15.25 12.02 -13.78
C ALA A 97 -16.36 11.34 -12.98
N GLY A 98 -16.57 11.76 -11.72
CA GLY A 98 -17.61 11.20 -10.86
C GLY A 98 -19.00 11.31 -11.47
N LEU A 99 -19.35 12.49 -11.98
CA LEU A 99 -20.66 12.73 -12.58
C LEU A 99 -20.90 11.93 -13.86
N ILE A 100 -19.87 11.70 -14.68
CA ILE A 100 -19.99 10.82 -15.86
C ILE A 100 -20.32 9.39 -15.41
N TYR A 101 -19.63 8.87 -14.39
CA TYR A 101 -19.95 7.55 -13.86
C TYR A 101 -21.35 7.49 -13.26
N GLU A 102 -21.81 8.51 -12.52
CA GLU A 102 -23.18 8.57 -12.00
C GLU A 102 -24.22 8.46 -13.13
N VAL A 103 -24.07 9.23 -14.21
CA VAL A 103 -24.97 9.18 -15.38
C VAL A 103 -24.91 7.81 -16.09
N LEU A 104 -23.73 7.20 -16.19
CA LEU A 104 -23.58 5.86 -16.75
C LEU A 104 -24.28 4.81 -15.89
N ILE A 105 -24.14 4.89 -14.56
CA ILE A 105 -24.80 3.99 -13.61
C ILE A 105 -26.33 4.10 -13.70
N GLU A 106 -26.87 5.31 -13.75
CA GLU A 106 -28.32 5.53 -13.93
C GLU A 106 -28.86 4.91 -15.23
N LYS A 107 -28.02 4.81 -16.26
CA LYS A 107 -28.34 4.17 -17.54
C LYS A 107 -28.11 2.65 -17.57
N GLY A 108 -27.68 2.06 -16.45
CA GLY A 108 -27.39 0.62 -16.38
C GLY A 108 -26.13 0.20 -17.15
N TRP A 109 -25.18 1.12 -17.34
CA TRP A 109 -23.93 0.84 -18.04
C TRP A 109 -23.12 -0.26 -17.34
N LYS A 110 -22.49 -1.12 -18.16
CA LYS A 110 -21.48 -2.09 -17.75
C LYS A 110 -20.24 -1.90 -18.61
N GLU A 111 -19.07 -1.98 -18.01
CA GLU A 111 -17.79 -1.76 -18.71
C GLU A 111 -17.57 -2.72 -19.89
N GLU A 112 -17.94 -3.99 -19.74
CA GLU A 112 -17.74 -5.03 -20.75
C GLU A 112 -18.63 -4.83 -22.00
N GLU A 113 -19.81 -4.22 -21.86
CA GLU A 113 -20.85 -4.14 -22.91
C GLU A 113 -21.14 -2.70 -23.40
N GLY A 114 -20.92 -1.69 -22.55
CA GLY A 114 -21.25 -0.28 -22.81
C GLY A 114 -20.15 0.54 -23.48
N VAL A 115 -20.23 1.87 -23.46
CA VAL A 115 -19.17 2.74 -24.00
C VAL A 115 -17.84 2.53 -23.25
N SER A 116 -16.70 2.60 -23.94
CA SER A 116 -15.39 2.56 -23.29
C SER A 116 -15.18 3.86 -22.52
N VAL A 117 -14.68 3.80 -21.28
CA VAL A 117 -14.42 4.98 -20.44
C VAL A 117 -12.96 4.99 -20.04
N GLU A 118 -12.30 6.12 -20.22
CA GLU A 118 -10.91 6.34 -19.83
C GLU A 118 -10.79 7.67 -19.09
N VAL A 119 -10.32 7.64 -17.84
CA VAL A 119 -10.00 8.86 -17.08
C VAL A 119 -8.53 9.19 -17.31
N ILE A 120 -8.26 10.37 -17.86
CA ILE A 120 -6.91 10.82 -18.18
C ILE A 120 -6.47 11.85 -17.13
N PRO A 121 -5.38 11.58 -16.40
CA PRO A 121 -4.98 12.40 -15.28
C PRO A 121 -4.40 13.74 -15.72
N GLY A 122 -4.63 14.76 -14.90
CA GLY A 122 -4.10 16.11 -15.07
C GLY A 122 -3.47 16.66 -13.80
N ILE A 123 -2.62 17.69 -13.94
CA ILE A 123 -1.99 18.33 -12.78
C ILE A 123 -3.04 19.17 -12.05
N SER A 124 -3.52 18.68 -10.90
CA SER A 124 -4.54 19.36 -10.10
C SER A 124 -4.07 20.71 -9.52
N ALA A 125 -5.01 21.53 -9.06
CA ALA A 125 -4.71 22.89 -8.61
C ALA A 125 -3.79 22.91 -7.38
N ILE A 126 -3.90 21.92 -6.49
CA ILE A 126 -3.03 21.77 -5.32
C ILE A 126 -1.56 21.67 -5.73
N ASN A 127 -1.21 20.81 -6.69
CA ASN A 127 0.16 20.64 -7.16
C ASN A 127 0.63 21.85 -7.97
N SER A 128 -0.23 22.36 -8.85
CA SER A 128 0.05 23.55 -9.66
C SER A 128 0.37 24.75 -8.78
N CYS A 129 -0.45 25.03 -7.77
CA CYS A 129 -0.24 26.15 -6.85
C CYS A 129 0.93 25.90 -5.91
N ALA A 130 1.13 24.67 -5.42
CA ALA A 130 2.25 24.33 -4.56
C ALA A 130 3.60 24.60 -5.25
N SER A 131 3.73 24.24 -6.54
CA SER A 131 4.96 24.48 -7.31
C SER A 131 5.34 25.96 -7.43
N LEU A 132 4.36 26.86 -7.37
CA LEU A 132 4.57 28.31 -7.40
C LEU A 132 4.90 28.89 -6.01
N LEU A 133 4.59 28.15 -4.95
CA LEU A 133 4.77 28.58 -3.55
C LEU A 133 6.07 28.03 -2.93
N GLY A 134 6.57 26.88 -3.37
CA GLY A 134 7.72 26.19 -2.79
C GLY A 134 7.44 24.70 -2.62
N ALA A 135 7.41 24.22 -1.37
CA ALA A 135 7.10 22.83 -1.04
C ALA A 135 6.03 22.73 0.08
N PRO A 136 4.85 23.37 -0.06
CA PRO A 136 3.86 23.42 1.01
C PRO A 136 3.13 22.09 1.24
N VAL A 137 3.15 21.15 0.30
CA VAL A 137 2.36 19.88 0.35
C VAL A 137 3.26 18.63 0.46
N MET A 138 4.44 18.78 1.06
CA MET A 138 5.41 17.66 1.20
C MET A 138 5.04 16.68 2.33
N HIS A 139 4.20 17.11 3.27
CA HIS A 139 3.62 16.27 4.32
C HIS A 139 2.15 15.99 4.00
N ASP A 140 1.49 15.20 4.84
CA ASP A 140 0.06 14.88 4.78
C ASP A 140 -0.78 16.13 4.48
N ALA A 141 -1.52 16.06 3.38
CA ALA A 141 -2.30 17.16 2.87
C ALA A 141 -3.69 16.66 2.45
N CYS A 142 -4.69 17.53 2.57
CA CYS A 142 -6.04 17.27 2.10
C CYS A 142 -6.55 18.41 1.21
N THR A 143 -7.48 18.08 0.33
CA THR A 143 -8.20 19.05 -0.49
C THR A 143 -9.62 19.17 0.02
N ILE A 144 -10.10 20.40 0.22
CA ILE A 144 -11.48 20.67 0.65
C ILE A 144 -12.09 21.72 -0.26
N SER A 145 -13.22 21.41 -0.89
CA SER A 145 -14.03 22.41 -1.60
C SER A 145 -14.89 23.19 -0.61
N LEU A 146 -14.91 24.52 -0.75
CA LEU A 146 -15.85 25.40 -0.03
C LEU A 146 -17.14 25.65 -0.81
N SER A 147 -17.45 24.81 -1.80
CA SER A 147 -18.73 24.84 -2.51
C SER A 147 -19.79 24.07 -1.73
N ASP A 148 -20.76 24.80 -1.20
CA ASP A 148 -21.94 24.26 -0.52
C ASP A 148 -23.13 24.02 -1.46
N HIS A 149 -22.90 24.04 -2.77
CA HIS A 149 -23.97 23.88 -3.77
C HIS A 149 -24.63 22.49 -3.70
N LEU A 150 -23.81 21.45 -3.53
CA LEU A 150 -24.23 20.04 -3.47
C LEU A 150 -23.81 19.37 -2.16
N THR A 151 -23.24 20.12 -1.22
CA THR A 151 -22.73 19.59 0.05
C THR A 151 -23.13 20.53 1.18
N PRO A 152 -23.86 20.05 2.21
CA PRO A 152 -24.23 20.89 3.35
C PRO A 152 -23.01 21.54 4.01
N TRP A 153 -23.13 22.81 4.38
CA TRP A 153 -22.03 23.57 4.98
C TRP A 153 -21.51 22.92 6.26
N GLU A 154 -22.39 22.34 7.07
CA GLU A 154 -22.06 21.67 8.33
C GLU A 154 -21.06 20.52 8.12
N LEU A 155 -21.22 19.77 7.03
CA LEU A 155 -20.29 18.70 6.66
C LEU A 155 -18.94 19.25 6.18
N ILE A 156 -18.95 20.36 5.43
CA ILE A 156 -17.72 21.03 4.99
C ILE A 156 -16.95 21.57 6.22
N ALA A 157 -17.65 22.24 7.13
CA ALA A 157 -17.09 22.75 8.38
C ALA A 157 -16.48 21.62 9.22
N HIS A 158 -17.18 20.49 9.34
CA HIS A 158 -16.66 19.30 10.02
C HIS A 158 -15.38 18.76 9.36
N ARG A 159 -15.31 18.70 8.02
CA ARG A 159 -14.09 18.29 7.29
C ARG A 159 -12.91 19.24 7.56
N ILE A 160 -13.18 20.55 7.58
CA ILE A 160 -12.16 21.56 7.90
C ILE A 160 -11.66 21.36 9.33
N GLU A 161 -12.58 21.18 10.28
CA GLU A 161 -12.25 20.98 11.70
C GLU A 161 -11.44 19.69 11.91
N ALA A 162 -11.83 18.59 11.27
CA ALA A 162 -11.10 17.32 11.34
C ALA A 162 -9.68 17.42 10.74
N ALA A 163 -9.55 18.04 9.56
CA ALA A 163 -8.24 18.27 8.94
C ALA A 163 -7.36 19.19 9.80
N ALA A 164 -7.98 20.19 10.43
CA ALA A 164 -7.30 21.07 11.36
C ALA A 164 -6.82 20.31 12.60
N SER A 165 -7.68 19.53 13.25
CA SER A 165 -7.31 18.77 14.45
C SER A 165 -6.23 17.72 14.20
N ALA A 166 -6.18 17.16 12.99
CA ALA A 166 -5.19 16.14 12.60
C ALA A 166 -3.90 16.72 11.99
N ASP A 167 -3.65 18.02 12.12
CA ASP A 167 -2.45 18.71 11.63
C ASP A 167 -2.16 18.59 10.11
N PHE A 168 -3.19 18.43 9.27
CA PHE A 168 -3.02 18.39 7.81
C PHE A 168 -2.67 19.77 7.25
N VAL A 169 -1.89 19.78 6.16
CA VAL A 169 -1.87 20.90 5.20
C VAL A 169 -3.20 20.89 4.44
N ILE A 170 -3.82 22.06 4.24
CA ILE A 170 -5.17 22.14 3.66
C ILE A 170 -5.14 22.99 2.39
N ALA A 171 -5.51 22.39 1.26
CA ALA A 171 -5.76 23.11 0.01
C ALA A 171 -7.26 23.34 -0.18
N LEU A 172 -7.68 24.59 -0.09
CA LEU A 172 -9.07 25.01 -0.28
C LEU A 172 -9.36 25.27 -1.76
N TYR A 173 -10.32 24.51 -2.28
CA TYR A 173 -10.88 24.64 -3.62
C TYR A 173 -12.17 25.45 -3.58
N ASN A 174 -12.48 26.08 -4.72
CA ASN A 174 -13.67 26.92 -4.89
C ASN A 174 -13.88 27.90 -3.71
N PRO A 175 -12.83 28.59 -3.21
CA PRO A 175 -12.83 29.19 -1.89
C PRO A 175 -13.82 30.35 -1.76
N ARG A 176 -14.09 31.05 -2.86
CA ARG A 176 -15.00 32.20 -2.89
C ARG A 176 -15.63 32.36 -4.27
N SER A 177 -16.86 32.86 -4.33
CA SER A 177 -17.52 33.29 -5.56
C SER A 177 -18.34 34.56 -5.30
N GLY A 178 -19.00 35.11 -6.32
CA GLY A 178 -19.87 36.27 -6.15
C GLY A 178 -21.02 36.03 -5.16
N ARG A 179 -21.53 34.80 -5.06
CA ARG A 179 -22.61 34.40 -4.12
C ARG A 179 -22.08 33.79 -2.82
N ARG A 180 -20.94 33.09 -2.87
CA ARG A 180 -20.32 32.39 -1.73
C ARG A 180 -19.16 33.21 -1.18
N THR A 181 -19.45 34.08 -0.22
CA THR A 181 -18.46 35.01 0.38
C THR A 181 -18.13 34.70 1.84
N ARG A 182 -19.00 33.97 2.56
CA ARG A 182 -18.88 33.71 3.99
C ARG A 182 -18.03 32.48 4.32
N GLN A 183 -18.02 31.49 3.45
CA GLN A 183 -17.41 30.17 3.67
C GLN A 183 -15.92 30.27 3.98
N ILE A 184 -15.18 31.12 3.24
CA ILE A 184 -13.75 31.33 3.50
C ILE A 184 -13.47 32.00 4.85
N VAL A 185 -14.39 32.85 5.32
CA VAL A 185 -14.28 33.54 6.62
C VAL A 185 -14.50 32.53 7.75
N GLU A 186 -15.53 31.70 7.63
CA GLU A 186 -15.82 30.65 8.61
C GLU A 186 -14.73 29.57 8.60
N ALA A 187 -14.18 29.21 7.44
CA ALA A 187 -13.04 28.31 7.34
C ALA A 187 -11.83 28.85 8.10
N GLN A 188 -11.47 30.12 7.91
CA GLN A 188 -10.41 30.79 8.67
C GLN A 188 -10.70 30.74 10.18
N ARG A 189 -11.93 31.06 10.60
CA ARG A 189 -12.35 31.02 12.01
C ARG A 189 -12.18 29.63 12.63
N ILE A 190 -12.57 28.57 11.92
CA ILE A 190 -12.40 27.18 12.40
C ILE A 190 -10.92 26.86 12.55
N LEU A 191 -10.11 27.17 11.54
CA LEU A 191 -8.68 26.87 11.53
C LEU A 191 -7.92 27.59 12.65
N LEU A 192 -8.28 28.84 12.96
CA LEU A 192 -7.69 29.62 14.05
C LEU A 192 -7.92 29.01 15.45
N LYS A 193 -8.82 28.03 15.60
CA LYS A 193 -8.94 27.26 16.86
C LYS A 193 -7.81 26.24 17.05
N TYR A 194 -7.16 25.79 15.96
CA TYR A 194 -6.20 24.68 15.95
C TYR A 194 -4.80 25.08 15.46
N ARG A 195 -4.65 26.30 14.92
CA ARG A 195 -3.44 26.78 14.28
C ARG A 195 -3.05 28.15 14.81
N SER A 196 -1.75 28.45 14.79
CA SER A 196 -1.26 29.79 15.06
C SER A 196 -1.79 30.78 14.03
N LYS A 197 -2.01 32.03 14.44
CA LYS A 197 -2.33 33.16 13.55
C LYS A 197 -1.25 33.34 12.47
N ASP A 198 0.00 33.07 12.83
CA ASP A 198 1.17 33.21 11.97
C ASP A 198 1.38 32.03 11.01
N THR A 199 0.50 31.02 11.03
CA THR A 199 0.61 29.85 10.14
C THR A 199 0.66 30.31 8.68
N PRO A 200 1.68 29.90 7.90
CA PRO A 200 1.80 30.34 6.51
C PRO A 200 0.61 29.94 5.64
N VAL A 201 0.18 30.86 4.79
CA VAL A 201 -0.89 30.66 3.81
C VAL A 201 -0.43 31.15 2.43
N GLY A 202 -0.51 30.28 1.44
CA GLY A 202 -0.31 30.60 0.04
C GLY A 202 -1.65 30.81 -0.68
N ILE A 203 -1.81 31.95 -1.35
CA ILE A 203 -2.98 32.28 -2.16
C ILE A 203 -2.53 32.42 -3.60
N VAL A 204 -2.99 31.51 -4.46
CA VAL A 204 -2.59 31.47 -5.86
C VAL A 204 -3.83 31.62 -6.74
N LYS A 205 -3.87 32.71 -7.50
CA LYS A 205 -4.91 33.01 -8.48
C LYS A 205 -4.41 32.67 -9.87
N SER A 206 -5.20 31.94 -10.64
CA SER A 206 -4.95 31.65 -12.06
C SER A 206 -3.54 31.09 -12.33
N ALA A 207 -3.12 30.08 -11.56
CA ALA A 207 -1.83 29.40 -11.73
C ALA A 207 -1.59 29.01 -13.20
N TYR A 208 -0.41 29.35 -13.71
CA TYR A 208 0.04 29.14 -15.09
C TYR A 208 -0.89 29.73 -16.16
N ARG A 209 -1.58 30.83 -15.86
CA ARG A 209 -2.38 31.59 -16.85
C ARG A 209 -1.97 33.06 -16.82
N GLU A 210 -2.41 33.83 -17.83
CA GLU A 210 -2.04 35.24 -18.00
C GLU A 210 -2.24 36.12 -16.75
N ARG A 211 -3.27 35.85 -15.94
CA ARG A 211 -3.59 36.61 -14.72
C ARG A 211 -3.05 35.97 -13.44
N GLN A 212 -1.96 35.21 -13.54
CA GLN A 212 -1.33 34.55 -12.40
C GLN A 212 -0.95 35.58 -11.33
N LYS A 213 -1.37 35.33 -10.09
CA LYS A 213 -0.93 36.09 -8.91
C LYS A 213 -0.66 35.13 -7.77
N VAL A 214 0.52 35.26 -7.17
CA VAL A 214 0.98 34.46 -6.03
C VAL A 214 1.15 35.40 -4.85
N VAL A 215 0.53 35.06 -3.72
CA VAL A 215 0.67 35.77 -2.46
C VAL A 215 0.99 34.76 -1.38
N ILE A 216 2.02 35.05 -0.57
CA ILE A 216 2.30 34.33 0.66
C ILE A 216 1.98 35.28 1.81
N THR A 217 1.17 34.82 2.75
CA THR A 217 0.69 35.57 3.90
C THR A 217 0.51 34.61 5.08
N THR A 218 -0.24 35.03 6.09
CA THR A 218 -0.50 34.29 7.33
C THR A 218 -1.99 33.98 7.47
N LEU A 219 -2.32 33.02 8.32
CA LEU A 219 -3.69 32.57 8.55
C LEU A 219 -4.59 33.70 9.04
N ASP A 220 -4.11 34.64 9.86
CA ASP A 220 -4.88 35.81 10.30
C ASP A 220 -5.14 36.84 9.19
N ARG A 221 -4.16 37.04 8.29
CA ARG A 221 -4.21 38.07 7.23
C ARG A 221 -4.71 37.58 5.89
N MET A 222 -4.98 36.28 5.72
CA MET A 222 -5.37 35.72 4.41
C MET A 222 -6.61 36.39 3.79
N LEU A 223 -7.52 36.94 4.60
CA LEU A 223 -8.73 37.62 4.13
C LEU A 223 -8.50 39.07 3.66
N GLU A 224 -7.32 39.64 3.92
CA GLU A 224 -6.92 40.97 3.41
C GLU A 224 -6.58 40.92 1.91
N HIS A 225 -6.43 39.72 1.35
CA HIS A 225 -6.05 39.49 -0.04
C HIS A 225 -7.25 39.07 -0.90
N GLU A 226 -7.13 39.32 -2.20
CA GLU A 226 -8.16 38.94 -3.17
C GLU A 226 -8.25 37.40 -3.30
N ILE A 227 -9.36 36.82 -2.84
CA ILE A 227 -9.70 35.42 -3.03
C ILE A 227 -10.95 35.33 -3.92
N GLY A 228 -10.85 34.65 -5.04
CA GLY A 228 -11.95 34.48 -5.99
C GLY A 228 -12.16 33.04 -6.43
N MET A 229 -12.96 32.86 -7.48
CA MET A 229 -13.30 31.53 -8.01
C MET A 229 -12.11 30.83 -8.68
N LEU A 230 -11.16 31.60 -9.22
CA LEU A 230 -9.94 31.10 -9.86
C LEU A 230 -8.75 31.03 -8.89
N THR A 231 -9.03 31.04 -7.59
CA THR A 231 -8.02 31.04 -6.53
C THR A 231 -8.00 29.68 -5.83
N THR A 232 -6.82 29.17 -5.54
CA THR A 232 -6.60 28.09 -4.58
C THR A 232 -5.86 28.66 -3.38
N VAL A 233 -6.29 28.28 -2.17
CA VAL A 233 -5.65 28.70 -0.93
C VAL A 233 -5.02 27.49 -0.27
N ILE A 234 -3.71 27.50 -0.05
CA ILE A 234 -2.98 26.45 0.66
C ILE A 234 -2.61 26.97 2.04
N ILE A 235 -3.14 26.33 3.09
CA ILE A 235 -2.85 26.63 4.48
C ILE A 235 -1.88 25.59 5.02
N GLY A 236 -0.75 26.06 5.57
CA GLY A 236 0.25 25.20 6.17
C GLY A 236 -0.25 24.48 7.42
N ASN A 237 0.48 23.45 7.83
CA ASN A 237 0.32 22.83 9.13
C ASN A 237 1.24 23.49 10.19
N SER A 238 1.25 22.94 11.41
CA SER A 238 2.05 23.47 12.53
C SER A 238 3.56 23.57 12.25
N SER A 239 4.09 22.76 11.33
CA SER A 239 5.51 22.72 10.97
C SER A 239 5.87 23.58 9.76
N THR A 240 4.88 24.17 9.09
CA THR A 240 5.10 24.95 7.87
C THR A 240 5.71 26.30 8.20
N PHE A 241 6.74 26.70 7.46
CA PHE A 241 7.41 27.99 7.61
C PHE A 241 7.66 28.67 6.26
N ILE A 242 8.03 29.95 6.31
CA ILE A 242 8.43 30.73 5.14
C ILE A 242 9.93 30.97 5.20
N TYR A 243 10.63 30.70 4.10
CA TYR A 243 12.04 31.01 3.94
C TYR A 243 12.28 31.57 2.54
N ASP A 244 12.89 32.75 2.45
CA ASP A 244 13.19 33.44 1.18
C ASP A 244 12.00 33.51 0.20
N GLY A 245 10.82 33.88 0.73
CA GLY A 245 9.60 33.95 -0.07
C GLY A 245 9.10 32.58 -0.56
N LYS A 246 9.56 31.47 0.01
CA LYS A 246 9.06 30.12 -0.25
C LYS A 246 8.34 29.57 0.96
N MET A 247 7.17 28.97 0.73
CA MET A 247 6.41 28.24 1.74
C MET A 247 6.87 26.78 1.75
N ILE A 248 7.35 26.31 2.90
CA ILE A 248 7.99 24.99 3.05
C ILE A 248 7.34 24.25 4.20
N THR A 249 6.84 23.06 3.91
CA THR A 249 6.40 22.10 4.91
C THR A 249 7.46 21.01 5.00
N PRO A 250 8.20 20.86 6.10
CA PRO A 250 9.30 19.90 6.19
C PRO A 250 8.79 18.46 6.16
N ARG A 251 9.57 17.55 5.54
CA ARG A 251 9.28 16.10 5.51
C ARG A 251 9.63 15.41 6.84
N GLY A 252 10.35 16.12 7.72
CA GLY A 252 10.90 15.59 8.97
C GLY A 252 12.39 15.24 8.91
N TYR A 253 13.08 15.45 7.77
CA TYR A 253 14.51 15.12 7.62
C TYR A 253 15.42 15.76 8.67
N GLN A 254 15.14 17.00 9.09
CA GLN A 254 15.94 17.68 10.11
C GLN A 254 15.91 16.98 11.48
N ARG A 255 14.93 16.10 11.74
CA ARG A 255 14.90 15.26 12.94
C ARG A 255 15.91 14.10 12.85
N LYS A 256 16.37 13.76 11.65
CA LYS A 256 17.24 12.61 11.35
C LYS A 256 18.63 13.00 10.84
N TYR A 257 18.72 14.11 10.11
CA TYR A 257 19.89 14.49 9.32
C TYR A 257 20.29 15.94 9.58
N THR A 258 21.60 16.16 9.64
CA THR A 258 22.18 17.52 9.59
C THR A 258 22.39 17.86 8.12
N LEU A 259 21.45 18.58 7.51
CA LEU A 259 21.43 18.81 6.05
C LEU A 259 22.68 19.52 5.48
N GLY A 260 23.54 20.09 6.33
CA GLY A 260 24.81 20.73 5.95
C GLY A 260 26.07 19.88 6.15
N GLU A 261 25.97 18.65 6.67
CA GLU A 261 27.12 17.78 6.93
C GLU A 261 27.26 16.69 5.86
N SER A 262 28.48 16.45 5.38
CA SER A 262 28.77 15.35 4.45
C SER A 262 28.69 13.97 5.10
N HIS A 263 28.93 13.91 6.41
CA HIS A 263 28.85 12.70 7.21
C HIS A 263 27.60 12.75 8.09
N GLN A 264 26.59 11.97 7.73
CA GLN A 264 25.39 11.82 8.54
C GLN A 264 25.63 10.84 9.68
N ARG A 265 25.07 11.11 10.86
CA ARG A 265 25.16 10.20 12.02
C ARG A 265 24.49 8.84 11.75
N LEU A 266 23.50 8.81 10.86
CA LEU A 266 22.77 7.60 10.46
C LEU A 266 23.26 7.13 9.09
N LYS A 267 23.68 5.86 9.00
CA LYS A 267 24.08 5.25 7.71
C LYS A 267 22.85 4.74 6.96
N PRO A 268 22.89 4.67 5.61
CA PRO A 268 21.81 4.06 4.84
C PRO A 268 21.55 2.62 5.29
N GLY A 269 20.35 2.35 5.82
CA GLY A 269 19.94 1.02 6.31
C GLY A 269 19.91 0.86 7.83
N ASP A 270 20.47 1.80 8.60
CA ASP A 270 20.29 1.80 10.06
C ASP A 270 18.81 2.09 10.37
N ARG A 271 18.10 1.13 10.98
CA ARG A 271 16.78 1.41 11.57
C ARG A 271 16.97 2.44 12.69
N LEU A 272 16.09 3.43 12.71
CA LEU A 272 16.14 4.45 13.73
C LEU A 272 15.83 3.83 15.09
N ARG A 273 16.73 4.01 16.04
CA ARG A 273 16.50 3.63 17.43
C ARG A 273 15.25 4.35 17.95
N PRO A 274 14.46 3.75 18.85
CA PRO A 274 13.29 4.40 19.43
C PRO A 274 13.56 5.80 19.99
N GLU A 275 14.75 6.02 20.55
CA GLU A 275 15.22 7.32 21.04
C GLU A 275 15.19 8.45 19.98
N ASN A 276 15.38 8.10 18.70
CA ASN A 276 15.41 9.03 17.57
C ASN A 276 14.07 9.16 16.85
N GLU A 277 13.13 8.23 17.08
CA GLU A 277 11.76 8.25 16.55
C GLU A 277 10.74 7.82 17.61
N PRO A 278 10.58 8.59 18.70
CA PRO A 278 9.63 8.25 19.75
C PRO A 278 8.17 8.23 19.27
N TRP A 279 7.91 8.79 18.08
CA TRP A 279 6.60 8.80 17.42
C TRP A 279 6.37 7.63 16.46
N ALA A 280 7.38 6.80 16.17
CA ALA A 280 7.20 5.63 15.33
C ALA A 280 6.46 4.53 16.08
N LEU A 281 5.65 3.74 15.38
CA LEU A 281 5.05 2.53 15.95
C LEU A 281 6.16 1.49 16.12
N HIS A 282 6.58 1.26 17.36
CA HIS A 282 7.54 0.23 17.72
C HIS A 282 6.79 -1.05 18.11
N ASP A 283 7.24 -2.21 17.63
CA ASP A 283 6.68 -3.48 18.05
C ASP A 283 7.02 -3.75 19.52
N GLU A 284 6.01 -3.98 20.37
CA GLU A 284 6.17 -4.28 21.81
C GLU A 284 6.97 -5.57 22.10
N THR A 285 7.38 -6.33 21.09
CA THR A 285 7.97 -7.67 21.26
C THR A 285 9.50 -7.71 21.26
N ASN A 286 10.20 -6.57 21.23
CA ASN A 286 11.65 -6.55 21.07
C ASN A 286 12.43 -5.72 22.10
N ASP A 287 11.94 -5.65 23.34
CA ASP A 287 12.73 -5.10 24.44
C ASP A 287 13.57 -6.18 25.13
N LYS A 288 14.78 -6.40 24.62
CA LYS A 288 15.88 -6.94 25.42
C LYS A 288 16.67 -5.78 26.01
N THR A 289 16.42 -5.58 27.32
CA THR A 289 17.33 -5.02 28.32
C THR A 289 17.99 -3.68 28.01
N ASN A 290 17.49 -2.62 28.65
CA ASN A 290 18.35 -1.60 29.22
C ASN A 290 17.96 -1.38 30.68
N ASP A 291 18.87 -1.76 31.58
CA ASP A 291 18.84 -1.44 33.00
C ASP A 291 18.78 0.08 33.18
N ILE A 292 17.67 0.58 33.74
CA ILE A 292 17.58 1.94 34.30
C ILE A 292 17.50 1.80 35.82
N PRO A 293 18.31 2.53 36.61
CA PRO A 293 18.27 2.44 38.07
C PRO A 293 16.92 2.92 38.60
N ALA A 294 16.35 2.12 39.50
CA ALA A 294 15.09 2.40 40.19
C ALA A 294 15.08 3.81 40.80
N THR A 295 14.24 4.69 40.25
CA THR A 295 13.82 5.93 40.93
C THR A 295 12.33 6.18 40.69
N ASN A 296 11.60 6.16 41.80
CA ASN A 296 10.24 6.62 42.08
C ASN A 296 9.11 6.21 41.11
N GLN A 297 8.30 5.27 41.60
CA GLN A 297 6.96 4.96 41.12
C GLN A 297 6.13 6.23 40.99
N VAL A 298 5.90 6.67 39.75
CA VAL A 298 4.74 7.48 39.39
C VAL A 298 3.76 6.50 38.76
N SER A 299 2.59 6.34 39.39
CA SER A 299 1.51 5.48 38.91
C SER A 299 1.21 5.80 37.44
N ALA A 300 1.18 4.78 36.59
CA ALA A 300 0.75 4.91 35.21
C ALA A 300 -0.62 5.62 35.15
N PRO A 301 -0.85 6.51 34.17
CA PRO A 301 -2.16 7.12 34.00
C PRO A 301 -3.20 6.03 33.74
N PRO A 302 -4.43 6.18 34.29
CA PRO A 302 -5.48 5.19 34.14
C PRO A 302 -5.79 4.96 32.66
N SER A 303 -6.00 3.70 32.31
CA SER A 303 -6.40 3.29 30.98
C SER A 303 -7.71 3.99 30.57
N PRO A 304 -7.98 4.15 29.26
CA PRO A 304 -9.25 4.68 28.79
C PRO A 304 -10.49 3.93 29.33
N LEU A 305 -10.33 2.65 29.67
CA LEU A 305 -11.37 1.83 30.31
C LEU A 305 -11.61 2.25 31.76
N GLU A 306 -10.55 2.41 32.56
CA GLU A 306 -10.65 2.84 33.95
C GLU A 306 -11.24 4.24 34.08
N LEU A 307 -10.86 5.16 33.18
CA LEU A 307 -11.45 6.51 33.10
C LEU A 307 -12.95 6.46 32.73
N ALA A 308 -13.34 5.53 31.85
CA ALA A 308 -14.73 5.35 31.46
C ALA A 308 -15.57 4.74 32.60
N GLU A 309 -15.02 3.78 33.33
CA GLU A 309 -15.66 3.16 34.49
C GLU A 309 -15.81 4.13 35.67
N GLU A 310 -14.79 4.95 35.93
CA GLU A 310 -14.83 6.02 36.94
C GLU A 310 -15.88 7.10 36.57
N ALA A 311 -15.95 7.49 35.29
CA ALA A 311 -16.98 8.40 34.80
C ALA A 311 -18.40 7.82 34.93
N LEU A 312 -18.56 6.51 34.70
CA LEU A 312 -19.82 5.78 34.89
C LEU A 312 -20.24 5.75 36.37
N LEU A 313 -19.28 5.58 37.28
CA LEU A 313 -19.51 5.59 38.72
C LEU A 313 -19.95 6.98 39.22
N LEU A 314 -19.34 8.04 38.70
CA LEU A 314 -19.66 9.45 39.02
C LEU A 314 -21.04 9.88 38.52
N LEU A 315 -21.57 9.22 37.47
CA LEU A 315 -22.90 9.51 36.92
C LEU A 315 -24.04 8.78 37.63
N GLY A 316 -23.76 8.03 38.71
CA GLY A 316 -24.78 7.48 39.62
C GLY A 316 -25.78 6.51 38.98
N LYS A 317 -25.49 5.97 37.79
CA LYS A 317 -26.36 4.99 37.12
C LYS A 317 -25.89 3.58 37.44
N ALA A 318 -26.45 3.03 38.52
CA ALA A 318 -26.44 1.59 38.72
C ALA A 318 -27.19 0.88 37.58
N SER A 319 -26.46 0.01 36.88
CA SER A 319 -26.94 -1.16 36.13
C SER A 319 -28.27 -1.01 35.37
N GLN A 320 -28.17 -0.54 34.12
CA GLN A 320 -28.93 -1.12 33.01
C GLN A 320 -27.95 -1.39 31.87
N SER A 321 -27.74 -2.66 31.59
CA SER A 321 -26.98 -3.14 30.44
C SER A 321 -27.58 -2.53 29.17
N PRO A 322 -26.84 -1.72 28.39
CA PRO A 322 -27.26 -1.44 27.03
C PRO A 322 -27.23 -2.78 26.30
N GLU A 323 -28.31 -3.14 25.61
CA GLU A 323 -28.30 -4.25 24.66
C GLU A 323 -27.07 -4.09 23.77
N ALA A 324 -26.17 -5.07 23.87
CA ALA A 324 -24.97 -5.10 23.09
C ALA A 324 -25.38 -5.15 21.62
N VAL A 325 -25.34 -3.99 20.96
CA VAL A 325 -25.13 -3.96 19.53
C VAL A 325 -23.79 -4.67 19.34
N SER A 326 -23.87 -5.92 18.90
CA SER A 326 -22.74 -6.74 18.49
C SER A 326 -22.06 -6.05 17.31
N GLN A 327 -21.31 -4.99 17.58
CA GLN A 327 -20.20 -4.60 16.73
C GLN A 327 -19.17 -5.70 16.91
N SER A 328 -19.27 -6.69 16.01
CA SER A 328 -18.22 -7.65 15.76
C SER A 328 -16.97 -6.87 15.36
N PHE A 329 -16.12 -6.54 16.35
CA PHE A 329 -14.72 -6.28 16.08
C PHE A 329 -14.19 -7.47 15.27
N PRO A 330 -13.39 -7.26 14.21
CA PRO A 330 -12.83 -8.37 13.46
C PRO A 330 -12.06 -9.25 14.45
N LYS A 331 -12.61 -10.46 14.71
CA LYS A 331 -11.95 -11.44 15.56
C LYS A 331 -10.59 -11.71 14.92
N ALA A 332 -9.50 -11.50 15.68
CA ALA A 332 -8.16 -11.81 15.21
C ALA A 332 -8.14 -13.28 14.74
N VAL A 333 -7.78 -13.50 13.48
CA VAL A 333 -7.71 -14.83 12.90
C VAL A 333 -6.39 -15.45 13.33
N PHE A 334 -6.46 -16.55 14.07
CA PHE A 334 -5.28 -17.35 14.37
C PHE A 334 -4.88 -18.14 13.14
N GLU A 335 -3.60 -18.06 12.78
CA GLU A 335 -3.03 -18.73 11.61
C GLU A 335 -1.80 -19.55 12.02
N VAL A 336 -1.77 -20.83 11.62
CA VAL A 336 -0.66 -21.75 11.91
C VAL A 336 -0.47 -22.77 10.79
N ALA A 337 0.79 -23.06 10.44
CA ALA A 337 1.12 -24.17 9.55
C ALA A 337 1.24 -25.46 10.36
N LEU A 338 0.54 -26.51 9.94
CA LEU A 338 0.53 -27.82 10.58
C LEU A 338 0.93 -28.94 9.62
N SER A 339 1.76 -29.85 10.11
CA SER A 339 2.22 -31.04 9.39
C SER A 339 2.15 -32.28 10.29
N PRO A 340 1.77 -33.46 9.77
CA PRO A 340 1.77 -34.69 10.56
C PRO A 340 3.18 -35.25 10.79
N GLY A 341 4.21 -34.70 10.12
CA GLY A 341 5.60 -35.12 10.25
C GLY A 341 6.56 -34.28 9.41
N VAL A 342 7.87 -34.50 9.56
CA VAL A 342 8.92 -33.87 8.74
C VAL A 342 9.09 -34.63 7.41
N ALA A 343 9.14 -35.96 7.51
CA ALA A 343 9.03 -36.90 6.39
C ALA A 343 7.75 -37.71 6.52
N ASN A 344 7.34 -38.38 5.43
CA ASN A 344 6.15 -39.23 5.41
C ASN A 344 4.90 -38.51 5.94
N LYS A 345 4.47 -37.45 5.25
CA LYS A 345 3.44 -36.52 5.68
C LYS A 345 2.00 -37.05 5.50
N LYS A 346 1.76 -38.29 5.93
CA LYS A 346 0.45 -38.94 5.85
C LYS A 346 -0.38 -38.57 7.09
N PHE A 347 -1.61 -38.13 6.88
CA PHE A 347 -2.55 -37.87 7.96
C PHE A 347 -3.28 -39.16 8.35
N THR A 348 -3.41 -39.42 9.64
CA THR A 348 -4.29 -40.48 10.13
C THR A 348 -5.76 -40.05 10.09
N SER A 349 -6.68 -41.01 10.08
CA SER A 349 -8.13 -40.70 10.15
C SER A 349 -8.53 -40.01 11.45
N ALA A 350 -7.78 -40.20 12.54
CA ALA A 350 -7.97 -39.49 13.79
C ALA A 350 -7.56 -38.00 13.66
N GLN A 351 -6.39 -37.74 13.06
CA GLN A 351 -5.90 -36.39 12.80
C GLN A 351 -6.82 -35.60 11.87
N MET A 352 -7.32 -36.20 10.78
CA MET A 352 -8.23 -35.50 9.86
C MET A 352 -9.57 -35.15 10.52
N ARG A 353 -10.13 -36.07 11.31
CA ARG A 353 -11.35 -35.78 12.09
C ARG A 353 -11.11 -34.65 13.09
N TYR A 354 -9.99 -34.71 13.80
CA TYR A 354 -9.62 -33.67 14.76
C TYR A 354 -9.47 -32.28 14.10
N LEU A 355 -8.88 -32.21 12.90
CA LEU A 355 -8.78 -30.96 12.14
C LEU A 355 -10.15 -30.43 11.69
N ALA A 356 -11.08 -31.32 11.32
CA ALA A 356 -12.45 -30.91 11.03
C ALA A 356 -13.17 -30.37 12.27
N ASP A 357 -13.02 -31.06 13.40
CA ASP A 357 -13.65 -30.70 14.68
C ASP A 357 -13.11 -29.38 15.24
N ILE A 358 -11.83 -29.06 15.04
CA ILE A 358 -11.24 -27.82 15.56
C ILE A 358 -11.58 -26.60 14.70
N VAL A 359 -11.72 -26.81 13.39
CA VAL A 359 -11.97 -25.73 12.42
C VAL A 359 -13.44 -25.35 12.40
N GLU A 360 -14.34 -26.32 12.51
CA GLU A 360 -15.80 -26.12 12.47
C GLU A 360 -16.23 -25.29 11.23
N ASP A 361 -17.36 -24.59 11.30
CA ASP A 361 -17.90 -23.82 10.17
C ASP A 361 -17.29 -22.41 10.03
N ASP A 362 -16.48 -21.97 11.00
CA ASP A 362 -15.94 -20.60 11.08
C ASP A 362 -14.44 -20.48 10.81
N GLY A 363 -13.79 -21.56 10.38
CA GLY A 363 -12.38 -21.58 9.99
C GLY A 363 -12.12 -22.24 8.64
N GLU A 364 -10.86 -22.27 8.23
CA GLU A 364 -10.40 -22.80 6.94
C GLU A 364 -9.15 -23.67 7.08
N LEU A 365 -9.04 -24.67 6.21
CA LEU A 365 -7.84 -25.50 6.03
C LEU A 365 -7.35 -25.37 4.58
N GLU A 366 -6.14 -24.82 4.41
CA GLU A 366 -5.51 -24.67 3.10
C GLU A 366 -4.39 -25.70 2.93
N TYR A 367 -4.51 -26.59 1.94
CA TYR A 367 -3.42 -27.50 1.57
C TYR A 367 -2.41 -26.80 0.66
N THR A 368 -1.15 -26.72 1.10
CA THR A 368 -0.13 -25.94 0.39
C THR A 368 0.68 -26.77 -0.61
N PRO A 369 1.30 -26.14 -1.63
CA PRO A 369 2.29 -26.79 -2.51
C PRO A 369 3.53 -27.33 -1.79
N ASN A 370 3.69 -27.00 -0.50
CA ASN A 370 4.76 -27.47 0.37
C ASN A 370 4.35 -28.68 1.22
N HIS A 371 3.18 -29.26 0.95
CA HIS A 371 2.64 -30.45 1.59
C HIS A 371 2.45 -30.30 3.11
N TYR A 372 2.01 -29.13 3.55
CA TYR A 372 1.49 -28.89 4.90
C TYR A 372 0.14 -28.17 4.78
N ILE A 373 -0.64 -28.16 5.86
CA ILE A 373 -1.92 -27.47 5.92
C ILE A 373 -1.73 -26.15 6.68
N ILE A 374 -2.32 -25.06 6.20
CA ILE A 374 -2.48 -23.84 7.00
C ILE A 374 -3.88 -23.87 7.59
N LEU A 375 -3.97 -23.76 8.92
CA LEU A 375 -5.22 -23.60 9.64
C LEU A 375 -5.42 -22.12 9.93
N ARG A 376 -6.58 -21.59 9.54
CA ARG A 376 -7.04 -20.24 9.88
C ARG A 376 -8.35 -20.32 10.64
N LYS A 377 -8.39 -19.78 11.86
CA LYS A 377 -9.62 -19.76 12.65
C LYS A 377 -9.68 -18.52 13.55
N PRO A 378 -10.80 -17.77 13.57
CA PRO A 378 -11.06 -16.79 14.60
C PRO A 378 -11.09 -17.46 15.98
N THR A 379 -10.19 -17.07 16.89
CA THR A 379 -10.14 -17.65 18.24
C THR A 379 -9.75 -16.59 19.27
N THR A 380 -10.29 -16.72 20.47
CA THR A 380 -9.92 -15.93 21.65
C THR A 380 -8.83 -16.61 22.49
N ASP A 381 -8.49 -17.88 22.20
CA ASP A 381 -7.51 -18.67 22.94
C ASP A 381 -6.56 -19.46 22.00
N PRO A 382 -5.58 -18.77 21.37
CA PRO A 382 -4.63 -19.41 20.45
C PRO A 382 -3.65 -20.35 21.17
N SER A 383 -3.29 -20.08 22.42
CA SER A 383 -2.34 -20.88 23.19
C SER A 383 -2.87 -22.29 23.45
N GLN A 384 -4.13 -22.40 23.90
CA GLN A 384 -4.76 -23.70 24.11
C GLN A 384 -4.92 -24.48 22.80
N MET A 385 -5.18 -23.79 21.68
CA MET A 385 -5.27 -24.43 20.37
C MET A 385 -3.93 -25.06 19.95
N ILE A 386 -2.81 -24.34 20.14
CA ILE A 386 -1.45 -24.85 19.89
C ILE A 386 -1.16 -26.10 20.72
N GLU A 387 -1.48 -26.08 22.02
CA GLU A 387 -1.25 -27.22 22.90
C GLU A 387 -2.03 -28.46 22.45
N ARG A 388 -3.31 -28.31 22.11
CA ARG A 388 -4.15 -29.43 21.68
C ARG A 388 -3.72 -29.98 20.31
N LEU A 389 -3.32 -29.11 19.38
CA LEU A 389 -2.78 -29.54 18.09
C LEU A 389 -1.48 -30.35 18.27
N ARG A 390 -0.56 -29.90 19.14
CA ARG A 390 0.66 -30.67 19.47
C ARG A 390 0.34 -32.00 20.14
N ALA A 391 -0.64 -32.04 21.05
CA ALA A 391 -1.08 -33.26 21.72
C ALA A 391 -1.63 -34.32 20.73
N ASN A 392 -2.15 -33.89 19.58
CA ASN A 392 -2.62 -34.77 18.50
C ASN A 392 -1.53 -35.09 17.45
N GLY A 393 -0.26 -34.82 17.78
CA GLY A 393 0.88 -35.22 16.97
C GLY A 393 1.16 -34.34 15.77
N PHE A 394 0.65 -33.11 15.74
CA PHE A 394 1.00 -32.14 14.68
C PHE A 394 2.29 -31.38 15.03
N LEU A 395 3.16 -31.26 14.04
CA LEU A 395 4.25 -30.29 14.03
C LEU A 395 3.68 -28.94 13.61
N LEU A 396 3.93 -27.91 14.42
CA LEU A 396 3.40 -26.57 14.22
C LEU A 396 4.51 -25.59 13.92
N ASN A 397 4.34 -24.79 12.87
CA ASN A 397 5.22 -23.70 12.51
C ASN A 397 4.41 -22.40 12.32
N PRO A 398 4.99 -21.24 12.64
CA PRO A 398 4.42 -19.95 12.25
C PRO A 398 4.34 -19.84 10.72
N VAL A 399 3.40 -19.04 10.22
CA VAL A 399 3.26 -18.73 8.79
C VAL A 399 3.97 -17.41 8.48
N GLY A 400 4.56 -17.29 7.29
CA GLY A 400 5.20 -16.06 6.81
C GLY A 400 6.71 -16.17 6.69
N ALA A 401 7.43 -15.13 7.12
CA ALA A 401 8.87 -14.99 6.92
C ALA A 401 9.70 -15.86 7.90
N VAL A 402 9.54 -17.17 7.77
CA VAL A 402 10.23 -18.18 8.58
C VAL A 402 10.89 -19.25 7.72
N VAL A 403 11.77 -20.02 8.34
CA VAL A 403 12.38 -21.19 7.70
C VAL A 403 11.41 -22.36 7.71
N ASN A 404 11.25 -23.00 6.55
CA ASN A 404 10.43 -24.18 6.36
C ASN A 404 11.29 -25.35 5.91
N VAL A 405 11.45 -26.36 6.76
CA VAL A 405 12.18 -27.59 6.41
C VAL A 405 11.19 -28.68 5.97
N LYS A 406 11.45 -29.29 4.82
CA LYS A 406 10.66 -30.41 4.30
C LYS A 406 11.53 -31.57 3.84
N ALA A 407 11.01 -32.79 3.94
CA ALA A 407 11.67 -34.00 3.49
C ALA A 407 10.71 -34.91 2.69
N CYS A 408 11.27 -35.94 2.04
CA CYS A 408 10.54 -36.90 1.23
C CYS A 408 9.21 -37.39 1.86
N ASP A 409 8.14 -37.38 1.07
CA ASP A 409 6.79 -37.81 1.46
C ASP A 409 6.16 -38.87 0.54
N PHE A 410 6.68 -39.06 -0.69
CA PHE A 410 6.10 -39.97 -1.68
C PHE A 410 6.38 -41.47 -1.47
N CYS A 411 7.53 -41.83 -0.89
CA CYS A 411 7.87 -43.22 -0.60
C CYS A 411 7.83 -43.47 0.91
N ASP A 412 7.69 -44.74 1.32
CA ASP A 412 7.61 -45.15 2.73
C ASP A 412 8.92 -44.93 3.53
N GLY A 413 9.85 -44.11 3.03
CA GLY A 413 11.12 -43.83 3.69
C GLY A 413 12.03 -45.07 3.82
N GLU A 414 11.62 -46.24 3.31
CA GLU A 414 12.35 -47.52 3.38
C GLU A 414 13.74 -47.48 2.73
N LYS A 415 14.06 -46.39 2.05
CA LYS A 415 15.41 -45.98 1.73
C LYS A 415 15.63 -44.62 2.38
N THR A 416 16.37 -44.53 3.48
CA THR A 416 17.67 -43.80 3.53
C THR A 416 18.09 -43.31 4.91
N GLU A 417 19.38 -43.47 5.17
CA GLU A 417 20.15 -42.95 6.30
C GLU A 417 20.04 -41.42 6.48
N ALA A 418 19.40 -40.69 5.55
CA ALA A 418 19.24 -39.25 5.56
C ALA A 418 18.09 -38.73 6.47
N LEU A 419 17.13 -39.57 6.84
CA LEU A 419 15.94 -39.14 7.60
C LEU A 419 16.28 -38.48 8.96
N PRO A 420 17.17 -39.05 9.81
CA PRO A 420 17.53 -38.42 11.08
C PRO A 420 18.11 -37.01 10.93
N TYR A 421 18.82 -36.75 9.83
CA TYR A 421 19.37 -35.43 9.53
C TYR A 421 18.27 -34.43 9.16
N ALA A 422 17.23 -34.88 8.44
CA ALA A 422 16.08 -34.04 8.13
C ALA A 422 15.27 -33.66 9.38
N GLU A 423 15.05 -34.60 10.28
CA GLU A 423 14.40 -34.33 11.56
C GLU A 423 15.22 -33.38 12.43
N THR A 424 16.54 -33.56 12.44
CA THR A 424 17.47 -32.68 13.17
C THR A 424 17.47 -31.26 12.62
N LEU A 425 17.50 -31.10 11.29
CA LEU A 425 17.39 -29.80 10.64
C LEU A 425 16.05 -29.13 10.92
N ALA A 426 14.93 -29.87 10.80
CA ALA A 426 13.61 -29.33 11.08
C ALA A 426 13.48 -28.89 12.55
N LYS A 427 14.01 -29.66 13.50
CA LYS A 427 13.99 -29.31 14.92
C LYS A 427 14.80 -28.05 15.24
N LYS A 428 15.93 -27.86 14.55
CA LYS A 428 16.84 -26.73 14.78
C LYS A 428 16.39 -25.46 14.07
N LEU A 429 15.83 -25.59 12.86
CA LEU A 429 15.65 -24.47 11.95
C LEU A 429 14.20 -24.11 11.65
N SER A 430 13.26 -25.06 11.63
CA SER A 430 11.87 -24.75 11.25
C SER A 430 11.25 -23.71 12.17
N GLY A 431 10.56 -22.73 11.59
CA GLY A 431 9.92 -21.64 12.33
C GLY A 431 10.87 -20.51 12.76
N LEU A 432 12.19 -20.61 12.50
CA LEU A 432 13.10 -19.49 12.75
C LEU A 432 12.74 -18.30 11.86
N ALA A 433 12.58 -17.13 12.47
CA ALA A 433 12.35 -15.88 11.74
C ALA A 433 13.55 -15.51 10.87
N VAL A 434 13.26 -15.21 9.60
CA VAL A 434 14.21 -14.82 8.55
C VAL A 434 13.65 -13.65 7.73
N PRO A 435 14.47 -12.91 6.96
CA PRO A 435 14.00 -11.71 6.27
C PRO A 435 12.90 -11.92 5.22
N LYS A 436 12.84 -13.12 4.64
CA LYS A 436 11.77 -13.63 3.77
C LYS A 436 11.71 -15.14 3.90
N GLU A 437 10.52 -15.71 3.67
CA GLU A 437 10.28 -17.16 3.69
C GLU A 437 11.41 -17.93 3.00
N LEU A 438 11.96 -18.93 3.70
CA LEU A 438 13.11 -19.71 3.26
C LEU A 438 12.75 -21.20 3.26
N HIS A 439 12.82 -21.84 2.10
CA HIS A 439 12.51 -23.26 1.97
C HIS A 439 13.78 -24.12 1.90
N ILE A 440 13.87 -25.07 2.83
CA ILE A 440 14.93 -26.08 2.88
C ILE A 440 14.31 -27.43 2.56
N ALA A 441 14.77 -28.11 1.53
CA ALA A 441 14.27 -29.43 1.16
C ALA A 441 15.34 -30.48 1.12
N ILE A 442 15.00 -31.65 1.68
CA ILE A 442 15.90 -32.79 1.78
C ILE A 442 15.29 -33.95 1.02
N ASN A 443 16.03 -34.42 0.03
CA ASN A 443 15.74 -35.63 -0.71
C ASN A 443 16.60 -36.78 -0.18
N GLY A 444 15.95 -37.83 0.29
CA GLY A 444 16.63 -39.02 0.81
C GLY A 444 17.39 -39.83 -0.25
N CYS A 445 17.18 -39.61 -1.54
CA CYS A 445 17.92 -40.32 -2.58
C CYS A 445 18.19 -39.45 -3.81
N GLY A 446 19.10 -39.90 -4.65
CA GLY A 446 19.51 -39.21 -5.88
C GLY A 446 18.41 -39.07 -6.95
N MET A 447 17.21 -39.62 -6.76
CA MET A 447 16.08 -39.38 -7.66
C MET A 447 15.50 -37.96 -7.49
N ALA A 448 15.73 -37.31 -6.35
CA ALA A 448 15.30 -35.94 -6.08
C ALA A 448 13.81 -35.64 -6.35
N CYS A 449 12.92 -36.64 -6.22
CA CYS A 449 11.49 -36.54 -6.58
C CYS A 449 10.69 -35.50 -5.78
N TYR A 450 11.29 -34.92 -4.74
CA TYR A 450 10.64 -33.94 -3.86
C TYR A 450 11.05 -32.49 -4.17
N GLY A 451 11.73 -32.29 -5.30
CA GLY A 451 12.03 -30.96 -5.82
C GLY A 451 13.11 -30.22 -5.03
N ALA A 452 13.97 -30.88 -4.26
CA ALA A 452 15.05 -30.20 -3.53
C ALA A 452 15.93 -29.33 -4.44
N ALA A 453 16.14 -29.75 -5.70
CA ALA A 453 16.88 -28.99 -6.70
C ALA A 453 16.22 -27.67 -7.13
N LEU A 454 14.98 -27.38 -6.71
CA LEU A 454 14.24 -26.17 -7.06
C LEU A 454 14.05 -25.20 -5.89
N GLU A 455 14.46 -25.59 -4.68
CA GLU A 455 14.26 -24.81 -3.46
C GLU A 455 15.39 -23.81 -3.19
N ASP A 456 15.17 -22.90 -2.25
CA ASP A 456 16.20 -21.95 -1.80
C ASP A 456 17.44 -22.71 -1.33
N ILE A 457 17.26 -23.80 -0.56
CA ILE A 457 18.32 -24.70 -0.13
C ILE A 457 17.89 -26.15 -0.38
N GLY A 458 18.56 -26.80 -1.33
CA GLY A 458 18.33 -28.18 -1.72
C GLY A 458 19.41 -29.12 -1.19
N ILE A 459 19.02 -30.22 -0.58
CA ILE A 459 19.93 -31.24 -0.05
C ILE A 459 19.53 -32.59 -0.64
N ILE A 460 20.44 -33.26 -1.33
CA ILE A 460 20.17 -34.54 -2.02
C ILE A 460 21.13 -35.60 -1.49
N TYR A 461 20.60 -36.66 -0.88
CA TYR A 461 21.42 -37.76 -0.38
C TYR A 461 21.76 -38.76 -1.50
N ARG A 462 23.04 -39.05 -1.67
CA ARG A 462 23.55 -39.96 -2.70
C ARG A 462 24.85 -40.62 -2.22
N ARG A 463 24.89 -41.96 -2.31
CA ARG A 463 26.10 -42.78 -2.03
C ARG A 463 26.74 -42.48 -0.64
N GLY A 464 25.93 -42.37 0.41
CA GLY A 464 26.45 -42.12 1.76
C GLY A 464 26.65 -40.65 2.14
N LYS A 465 26.43 -39.72 1.20
CA LYS A 465 26.82 -38.31 1.32
C LYS A 465 25.73 -37.37 0.81
N PHE A 466 25.87 -36.08 1.07
CA PHE A 466 24.92 -35.04 0.65
C PHE A 466 25.49 -34.12 -0.43
N ASP A 467 24.71 -33.95 -1.50
CA ASP A 467 24.92 -32.90 -2.49
C ASP A 467 24.08 -31.68 -2.05
N LEU A 468 24.67 -30.47 -2.07
CA LEU A 468 24.07 -29.21 -1.64
C LEU A 468 23.86 -28.28 -2.84
N MET A 469 22.63 -27.76 -2.95
CA MET A 469 22.22 -26.83 -3.99
C MET A 469 21.63 -25.56 -3.37
N LEU A 470 21.91 -24.39 -3.95
CA LEU A 470 21.51 -23.10 -3.39
C LEU A 470 20.85 -22.18 -4.43
N GLY A 471 19.86 -21.40 -3.98
CA GLY A 471 19.30 -20.28 -4.75
C GLY A 471 18.19 -20.65 -5.73
N GLY A 472 17.50 -21.78 -5.56
CA GLY A 472 16.39 -22.16 -6.43
C GLY A 472 15.17 -21.24 -6.30
N LYS A 473 14.40 -21.13 -7.38
CA LYS A 473 13.14 -20.38 -7.43
C LYS A 473 12.08 -21.18 -8.17
N ARG A 474 11.04 -21.62 -7.44
CA ARG A 474 9.97 -22.48 -7.98
C ARG A 474 8.90 -21.77 -8.80
N THR A 475 8.64 -20.50 -8.54
CA THR A 475 7.46 -19.79 -9.07
C THR A 475 7.83 -18.48 -9.74
N GLY A 476 7.00 -18.02 -10.68
CA GLY A 476 7.19 -16.76 -11.42
C GLY A 476 7.98 -16.89 -12.73
N ARG A 477 8.00 -15.81 -13.53
CA ARG A 477 8.56 -15.81 -14.89
C ARG A 477 10.04 -16.18 -15.00
N ASN A 478 10.81 -15.92 -13.94
CA ASN A 478 12.23 -16.24 -13.85
C ASN A 478 12.49 -17.39 -12.86
N ALA A 479 11.58 -18.36 -12.76
CA ALA A 479 11.81 -19.60 -12.05
C ALA A 479 13.06 -20.32 -12.61
N HIS A 480 13.90 -20.85 -11.74
CA HIS A 480 15.14 -21.53 -12.08
C HIS A 480 15.51 -22.55 -11.00
N ALA A 481 16.30 -23.55 -11.39
CA ALA A 481 16.84 -24.52 -10.46
C ALA A 481 17.91 -23.89 -9.55
N ALA A 482 18.11 -24.47 -8.38
CA ALA A 482 19.20 -24.14 -7.49
C ALA A 482 20.55 -24.54 -8.14
N GLU A 483 21.59 -23.76 -7.88
CA GLU A 483 22.94 -24.04 -8.35
C GLU A 483 23.62 -25.09 -7.48
N MET A 484 24.37 -26.01 -8.09
CA MET A 484 25.17 -26.98 -7.34
C MET A 484 26.31 -26.27 -6.60
N ALA A 485 26.21 -26.21 -5.28
CA ALA A 485 27.17 -25.54 -4.41
C ALA A 485 28.30 -26.49 -3.98
N ALA A 486 27.97 -27.73 -3.63
CA ALA A 486 28.95 -28.76 -3.30
C ALA A 486 28.39 -30.18 -3.48
N GLU A 487 29.27 -31.12 -3.82
CA GLU A 487 28.95 -32.54 -3.89
C GLU A 487 29.67 -33.32 -2.78
N GLY A 488 29.01 -34.36 -2.28
CA GLY A 488 29.65 -35.32 -1.37
C GLY A 488 30.02 -34.76 0.00
N ILE A 489 29.20 -33.87 0.58
CA ILE A 489 29.32 -33.41 1.96
C ILE A 489 29.05 -34.58 2.91
N GLU A 490 29.93 -34.76 3.91
CA GLU A 490 29.74 -35.80 4.93
C GLU A 490 28.48 -35.50 5.79
N PRO A 491 27.68 -36.52 6.16
CA PRO A 491 26.45 -36.34 6.93
C PRO A 491 26.61 -35.54 8.22
N GLU A 492 27.75 -35.63 8.90
CA GLU A 492 28.00 -34.89 10.14
C GLU A 492 28.13 -33.38 9.90
N ARG A 493 28.61 -32.98 8.71
CA ARG A 493 28.89 -31.58 8.37
C ARG A 493 27.72 -30.87 7.72
N ILE A 494 26.74 -31.59 7.19
CA ILE A 494 25.62 -30.96 6.47
C ILE A 494 24.81 -30.07 7.41
N ILE A 495 24.56 -30.49 8.65
CA ILE A 495 23.74 -29.73 9.60
C ILE A 495 24.42 -28.38 9.90
N GLU A 496 25.70 -28.41 10.27
CA GLU A 496 26.48 -27.20 10.58
C GLU A 496 26.55 -26.24 9.38
N THR A 497 26.72 -26.81 8.17
CA THR A 497 26.78 -26.03 6.93
C THR A 497 25.48 -25.26 6.69
N ILE A 498 24.34 -25.91 6.88
CA ILE A 498 23.03 -25.29 6.66
C ILE A 498 22.70 -24.28 7.77
N GLU A 499 23.06 -24.56 9.02
CA GLU A 499 22.94 -23.59 10.11
C GLU A 499 23.73 -22.31 9.82
N ALA A 500 24.97 -22.45 9.33
CA ALA A 500 25.81 -21.30 8.94
C ALA A 500 25.19 -20.50 7.78
N ILE A 501 24.66 -21.17 6.76
CA ILE A 501 23.97 -20.52 5.63
C ILE A 501 22.73 -19.75 6.09
N VAL A 502 21.89 -20.36 6.94
CA VAL A 502 20.67 -19.72 7.46
C VAL A 502 21.03 -18.54 8.37
N ALA A 503 22.07 -18.68 9.20
CA ALA A 503 22.58 -17.58 10.04
C ALA A 503 23.10 -16.43 9.18
N ALA A 504 23.89 -16.71 8.14
CA ALA A 504 24.40 -15.71 7.21
C ALA A 504 23.25 -14.99 6.47
N TYR A 505 22.22 -15.73 6.03
CA TYR A 505 21.03 -15.14 5.43
C TYR A 505 20.28 -14.24 6.42
N LYS A 506 20.07 -14.70 7.64
CA LYS A 506 19.39 -13.93 8.69
C LYS A 506 20.13 -12.64 9.05
N GLU A 507 21.45 -12.68 9.08
CA GLU A 507 22.29 -11.54 9.48
C GLU A 507 22.52 -10.55 8.33
N LYS A 508 22.73 -11.04 7.11
CA LYS A 508 23.27 -10.25 5.98
C LYS A 508 22.24 -9.95 4.89
N ALA A 509 21.07 -10.58 4.89
CA ALA A 509 20.03 -10.29 3.91
C ALA A 509 19.24 -9.02 4.27
N PHE A 510 18.79 -8.30 3.25
CA PHE A 510 17.93 -7.15 3.45
C PHE A 510 16.49 -7.58 3.82
N PRO A 511 15.71 -6.72 4.48
CA PRO A 511 14.31 -7.03 4.77
C PRO A 511 13.52 -7.37 3.49
N ASN A 512 12.75 -8.47 3.53
CA ASN A 512 11.97 -8.99 2.40
C ASN A 512 12.81 -9.34 1.14
N GLU A 513 14.13 -9.54 1.28
CA GLU A 513 14.98 -10.08 0.24
C GLU A 513 14.84 -11.61 0.17
N ALA A 514 14.58 -12.17 -1.01
CA ALA A 514 14.52 -13.62 -1.21
C ALA A 514 15.93 -14.23 -1.24
N PHE A 515 16.07 -15.48 -0.81
CA PHE A 515 17.38 -16.15 -0.69
C PHE A 515 18.18 -16.18 -2.00
N HIS A 516 17.55 -16.48 -3.14
CA HIS A 516 18.26 -16.46 -4.44
C HIS A 516 18.84 -15.06 -4.79
N LYS A 517 18.13 -13.97 -4.44
CA LYS A 517 18.63 -12.60 -4.65
C LYS A 517 19.78 -12.30 -3.70
N PHE A 518 19.63 -12.72 -2.44
CA PHE A 518 20.69 -12.61 -1.44
C PHE A 518 21.95 -13.33 -1.90
N PHE A 519 21.85 -14.60 -2.30
CA PHE A 519 22.98 -15.42 -2.74
C PHE A 519 23.68 -14.82 -3.96
N LYS A 520 22.90 -14.36 -4.96
CA LYS A 520 23.43 -13.62 -6.11
C LYS A 520 24.18 -12.35 -5.70
N ARG A 521 23.65 -11.59 -4.74
CA ARG A 521 24.21 -10.31 -4.30
C ARG A 521 25.51 -10.45 -3.52
N ILE A 522 25.55 -11.37 -2.55
CA ILE A 522 26.76 -11.56 -1.73
C ILE A 522 27.87 -12.26 -2.52
N GLY A 523 27.50 -12.99 -3.59
CA GLY A 523 28.43 -13.67 -4.49
C GLY A 523 29.16 -14.86 -3.88
N ASN A 524 29.31 -14.91 -2.56
CA ASN A 524 29.87 -16.02 -1.81
C ASN A 524 29.19 -16.15 -0.44
N ILE A 525 28.63 -17.32 -0.14
CA ILE A 525 28.05 -17.67 1.16
C ILE A 525 28.79 -18.85 1.77
N GLU A 526 29.43 -18.69 2.93
CA GLU A 526 30.14 -19.77 3.63
C GLU A 526 31.12 -20.57 2.74
N GLY A 527 31.72 -19.93 1.73
CA GLY A 527 32.65 -20.56 0.79
C GLY A 527 32.01 -21.03 -0.53
N PHE A 528 30.69 -21.00 -0.66
CA PHE A 528 29.97 -21.33 -1.89
C PHE A 528 29.79 -20.10 -2.76
N VAL A 529 30.38 -20.12 -3.95
CA VAL A 529 30.40 -19.00 -4.90
C VAL A 529 29.22 -19.11 -5.87
N TYR A 530 28.47 -18.02 -6.02
CA TYR A 530 27.40 -17.87 -7.01
C TYR A 530 27.98 -17.84 -8.42
N LYS A 531 27.43 -18.64 -9.34
CA LYS A 531 27.86 -18.70 -10.74
C LYS A 531 26.74 -18.24 -11.64
N GLU A 532 26.92 -17.09 -12.29
CA GLU A 532 25.91 -16.57 -13.21
C GLU A 532 25.77 -17.49 -14.45
N GLU A 533 24.68 -18.26 -14.52
CA GLU A 533 24.29 -18.96 -15.75
C GLU A 533 23.85 -17.95 -16.82
N GLN A 534 24.31 -18.16 -18.07
CA GLN A 534 23.92 -17.34 -19.21
C GLN A 534 22.42 -17.49 -19.50
N LYS A 535 21.71 -16.35 -19.53
CA LYS A 535 20.26 -16.21 -19.73
C LYS A 535 19.71 -16.93 -20.96
N ALA A 536 18.47 -17.43 -20.85
CA ALA A 536 17.62 -17.73 -22.01
C ALA A 536 16.33 -16.87 -22.01
N PHE A 537 16.20 -16.11 -23.10
CA PHE A 537 15.08 -15.33 -23.66
C PHE A 537 14.59 -14.06 -22.96
N ALA A 538 14.69 -12.94 -23.71
CA ALA A 538 13.81 -11.78 -23.55
C ALA A 538 12.46 -12.14 -24.16
N ILE A 539 11.41 -12.17 -23.33
CA ILE A 539 10.04 -12.34 -23.76
C ILE A 539 9.29 -11.08 -23.33
N ASP A 540 8.87 -10.30 -24.33
CA ASP A 540 7.92 -9.21 -24.15
C ASP A 540 6.59 -9.79 -23.63
N SER A 541 6.11 -9.29 -22.51
CA SER A 541 4.80 -9.65 -22.00
C SER A 541 4.03 -8.42 -21.53
N VAL A 542 2.77 -8.36 -21.97
CA VAL A 542 1.82 -7.24 -21.84
C VAL A 542 1.21 -7.15 -20.42
N CYS A 543 1.75 -7.86 -19.45
CA CYS A 543 1.29 -7.80 -18.06
C CYS A 543 2.48 -7.45 -17.18
N GLY A 544 2.47 -6.23 -16.64
CA GLY A 544 3.58 -5.60 -15.95
C GLY A 544 4.07 -6.34 -14.71
N ASP A 545 5.38 -6.22 -14.48
CA ASP A 545 6.04 -6.23 -13.17
C ASP A 545 6.86 -4.93 -13.07
#